data_AF-A0A1I1T1X3-F1
#
_entry.id   AF-A0A1I1T1X3-F1
#
_cell.length_a   1.000
_cell.length_b   1.000
_cell.length_c   1.000
_cell.angle_alpha   90.00
_cell.angle_beta   90.00
_cell.angle_gamma   90.00
#
_symmetry.space_group_name_H-M   'P 1'
#
loop_
_entity.id
_entity.type
_entity.pdbx_description
1 polymer ?
#
loop_
_entity_poly.entity_id
_entity_poly.type
_entity_poly.pdbx_seq_one_letter_code
_entity_poly.pdbx_strand_id
1 'polypeptide(L)'
;MHLGLKLAAASVLVMSLVACGGGGSDGSAESAQPTGEDNAAASDAQVAAYVKSSNIDFLPGNRPAGTWRWSGTPAQKVAVYAPVPATATEQDYAAKVRTSIAQINAKLSGSLVMEATDTLPASGNFIRVSYGTSYVPVGSTNYAGFCANVATGPNVGNPTQPDNQNGIGSSPVYVNLGNGRCDVTQDVVTHEFGHALGLAYHFDGFGGDGPASSTAFWDVLATLYGNPQSTVASNLAVKRAAK
;
A
#
# COMPACT_ATOMS: atom_id res chain seq x y z
N MET A 1 -43.94 -21.33 -16.87
CA MET A 1 -42.57 -21.40 -16.29
C MET A 1 -41.62 -20.75 -17.29
N HIS A 2 -41.17 -19.52 -17.06
CA HIS A 2 -40.17 -18.85 -17.89
C HIS A 2 -39.01 -18.46 -16.98
N LEU A 3 -37.89 -19.15 -17.17
CA LEU A 3 -36.66 -18.96 -16.42
C LEU A 3 -35.91 -17.79 -17.07
N GLY A 4 -36.02 -16.60 -16.46
CA GLY A 4 -35.27 -15.42 -16.88
C GLY A 4 -33.82 -15.52 -16.42
N LEU A 5 -32.92 -15.87 -17.34
CA LEU A 5 -31.48 -15.82 -17.16
C LEU A 5 -31.05 -14.35 -17.02
N LYS A 6 -30.79 -13.89 -15.79
CA LYS A 6 -30.17 -12.57 -15.56
C LYS A 6 -28.69 -12.68 -15.90
N LEU A 7 -28.34 -12.18 -17.08
CA LEU A 7 -26.95 -11.93 -17.47
C LEU A 7 -26.39 -10.84 -16.54
N ALA A 8 -25.55 -11.21 -15.59
CA ALA A 8 -24.77 -10.26 -14.82
C ALA A 8 -23.65 -9.73 -15.74
N ALA A 9 -23.79 -8.50 -16.20
CA ALA A 9 -22.71 -7.80 -16.89
C ALA A 9 -21.58 -7.58 -15.88
N ALA A 10 -20.47 -8.31 -16.07
CA ALA A 10 -19.22 -8.03 -15.37
C ALA A 10 -18.63 -6.75 -15.98
N SER A 11 -18.90 -5.61 -15.35
CA SER A 11 -18.21 -4.37 -15.66
C SER A 11 -16.74 -4.52 -15.27
N VAL A 12 -15.87 -4.74 -16.27
CA VAL A 12 -14.42 -4.61 -16.11
C VAL A 12 -14.14 -3.12 -15.94
N LEU A 13 -14.14 -2.67 -14.67
CA LEU A 13 -13.81 -1.30 -14.33
C LEU A 13 -12.29 -1.20 -14.24
N VAL A 14 -11.70 -0.45 -15.17
CA VAL A 14 -10.29 -0.04 -15.12
C VAL A 14 -10.15 0.92 -13.94
N MET A 15 -9.85 0.38 -12.76
CA MET A 15 -9.19 1.19 -11.74
C MET A 15 -7.90 1.69 -12.39
N SER A 16 -7.63 2.98 -12.31
CA SER A 16 -6.37 3.56 -12.76
C SER A 16 -5.24 2.95 -11.92
N LEU A 17 -4.75 1.81 -12.41
CA LEU A 17 -3.67 0.96 -11.91
C LEU A 17 -2.33 1.66 -12.11
N VAL A 18 -2.23 2.95 -11.77
CA VAL A 18 -0.95 3.65 -11.83
C VAL A 18 -0.12 3.04 -10.71
N ALA A 19 0.71 2.08 -11.09
CA ALA A 19 1.74 1.55 -10.22
C ALA A 19 2.76 2.66 -9.95
N CYS A 20 3.38 2.62 -8.77
CA CYS A 20 4.21 3.74 -8.34
C CYS A 20 5.53 3.70 -9.12
N GLY A 21 5.89 4.83 -9.75
CA GLY A 21 7.08 4.93 -10.59
C GLY A 21 8.08 5.98 -10.16
N GLY A 22 9.32 5.56 -9.93
CA GLY A 22 10.45 6.44 -9.64
C GLY A 22 10.94 7.15 -10.89
N GLY A 23 10.36 8.31 -11.21
CA GLY A 23 10.79 9.15 -12.33
C GLY A 23 11.81 10.19 -11.91
N GLY A 24 13.10 9.87 -11.95
CA GLY A 24 14.18 10.87 -12.01
C GLY A 24 14.51 11.18 -13.47
N SER A 25 14.39 12.44 -13.90
CA SER A 25 14.76 12.86 -15.26
C SER A 25 15.91 13.86 -15.20
N ASP A 26 17.05 13.49 -15.79
CA ASP A 26 18.09 14.43 -16.25
C ASP A 26 17.61 15.08 -17.56
N GLY A 27 17.64 16.43 -17.63
CA GLY A 27 17.45 17.16 -18.89
C GLY A 27 16.74 18.52 -18.75
N SER A 28 17.55 19.55 -18.51
CA SER A 28 17.30 20.99 -18.47
C SER A 28 15.98 21.54 -19.07
N ALA A 29 15.10 22.02 -18.19
CA ALA A 29 14.28 23.19 -18.41
C ALA A 29 14.14 23.94 -17.07
N GLU A 30 14.56 25.20 -17.04
CA GLU A 30 14.35 26.11 -15.91
C GLU A 30 12.85 26.32 -15.70
N SER A 31 12.26 25.52 -14.83
CA SER A 31 11.03 25.83 -14.13
C SER A 31 11.26 25.43 -12.68
N ALA A 32 11.17 26.41 -11.78
CA ALA A 32 11.44 26.30 -10.36
C ALA A 32 11.05 24.93 -9.79
N GLN A 33 12.07 24.15 -9.47
CA GLN A 33 11.98 22.96 -8.64
C GLN A 33 11.27 23.36 -7.34
N PRO A 34 10.11 22.78 -6.98
CA PRO A 34 9.74 22.81 -5.59
C PRO A 34 10.75 21.89 -4.91
N THR A 35 11.75 22.48 -4.26
CA THR A 35 12.44 21.84 -3.14
C THR A 35 11.40 21.66 -2.04
N GLY A 36 10.52 20.67 -2.24
CA GLY A 36 9.32 20.46 -1.45
C GLY A 36 9.60 19.48 -0.34
N GLU A 37 10.31 19.93 0.69
CA GLU A 37 9.96 19.52 2.05
C GLU A 37 8.49 19.94 2.31
N ASP A 38 7.51 19.17 1.81
CA ASP A 38 6.13 19.30 2.28
C ASP A 38 6.03 18.62 3.66
N ASN A 39 6.74 19.25 4.60
CA ASN A 39 6.77 19.00 6.03
C ASN A 39 5.57 19.65 6.75
N ALA A 40 4.60 20.21 6.01
CA ALA A 40 3.38 20.73 6.60
C ALA A 40 2.54 19.56 7.14
N ALA A 41 2.46 19.44 8.46
CA ALA A 41 1.64 18.42 9.10
C ALA A 41 0.17 18.61 8.70
N ALA A 42 -0.44 17.55 8.14
CA ALA A 42 -1.87 17.56 7.82
C ALA A 42 -2.70 17.81 9.08
N SER A 43 -3.75 18.63 8.98
CA SER A 43 -4.70 18.81 10.08
C SER A 43 -5.43 17.51 10.42
N ASP A 44 -6.03 17.42 11.61
CA ASP A 44 -6.83 16.24 12.00
C ASP A 44 -7.95 15.95 10.99
N ALA A 45 -8.60 17.01 10.49
CA ALA A 45 -9.64 16.90 9.47
C ALA A 45 -9.10 16.30 8.16
N GLN A 46 -7.90 16.70 7.73
CA GLN A 46 -7.26 16.14 6.54
C GLN A 46 -6.88 14.67 6.75
N VAL A 47 -6.29 14.30 7.89
CA VAL A 47 -5.94 12.91 8.19
C VAL A 47 -7.19 12.02 8.18
N ALA A 48 -8.27 12.47 8.83
CA ALA A 48 -9.55 11.74 8.81
C ALA A 48 -10.13 11.63 7.39
N ALA A 49 -10.03 12.69 6.59
CA ALA A 49 -10.46 12.68 5.19
C ALA A 49 -9.65 11.69 4.34
N TYR A 50 -8.33 11.60 4.55
CA TYR A 50 -7.45 10.66 3.85
C TYR A 50 -7.71 9.21 4.25
N VAL A 51 -7.93 8.92 5.55
CA VAL A 51 -8.39 7.60 5.97
C VAL A 51 -9.74 7.27 5.31
N LYS A 52 -10.67 8.22 5.29
CA LYS A 52 -11.98 8.02 4.66
C LYS A 52 -11.85 7.72 3.17
N SER A 53 -11.13 8.53 2.39
CA SER A 53 -11.01 8.32 0.94
C SER A 53 -10.18 7.08 0.56
N SER A 54 -9.11 6.81 1.30
CA SER A 54 -8.18 5.72 0.98
C SER A 54 -8.60 4.36 1.56
N ASN A 55 -9.35 4.33 2.67
CA ASN A 55 -9.65 3.10 3.41
C ASN A 55 -11.14 2.86 3.66
N ILE A 56 -12.03 3.86 3.66
CA ILE A 56 -13.46 3.61 3.95
C ILE A 56 -14.30 3.67 2.67
N ASP A 57 -14.20 4.79 1.97
CA ASP A 57 -15.04 5.13 0.81
C ASP A 57 -14.39 4.76 -0.52
N PHE A 58 -13.13 4.30 -0.50
CA PHE A 58 -12.54 3.64 -1.68
C PHE A 58 -13.49 2.51 -2.09
N LEU A 59 -13.79 2.30 -3.36
CA LEU A 59 -14.89 1.42 -3.78
C LEU A 59 -14.73 -0.02 -3.22
N PRO A 60 -15.68 -0.57 -2.39
CA PRO A 60 -15.84 -2.03 -2.52
C PRO A 60 -17.30 -2.51 -2.35
N GLY A 61 -17.60 -3.66 -2.95
CA GLY A 61 -18.88 -4.35 -2.81
C GLY A 61 -19.17 -4.87 -1.40
N ASN A 62 -20.43 -5.23 -1.15
CA ASN A 62 -21.03 -5.88 0.03
C ASN A 62 -20.10 -6.16 1.25
N ARG A 63 -19.61 -5.11 1.92
CA ARG A 63 -18.91 -5.20 3.21
C ARG A 63 -19.55 -4.29 4.26
N PRO A 64 -19.35 -4.54 5.56
CA PRO A 64 -19.78 -3.62 6.61
C PRO A 64 -19.05 -2.26 6.54
N ALA A 65 -19.69 -1.20 7.02
CA ALA A 65 -19.05 0.11 7.09
C ALA A 65 -17.83 0.12 8.02
N GLY A 66 -16.86 0.99 7.74
CA GLY A 66 -15.71 1.26 8.60
C GLY A 66 -14.36 0.87 8.02
N THR A 67 -13.31 1.08 8.81
CA THR A 67 -11.93 0.81 8.41
C THR A 67 -11.67 -0.67 8.18
N TRP A 68 -10.85 -0.99 7.17
CA TRP A 68 -10.32 -2.34 6.95
C TRP A 68 -8.81 -2.35 7.12
N ARG A 69 -8.30 -3.41 7.76
CA ARG A 69 -6.87 -3.58 8.06
C ARG A 69 -6.60 -5.02 8.47
N TRP A 70 -5.33 -5.37 8.66
CA TRP A 70 -4.97 -6.64 9.28
C TRP A 70 -5.65 -6.78 10.66
N SER A 71 -6.29 -7.92 10.90
CA SER A 71 -6.98 -8.24 12.16
C SER A 71 -5.99 -8.57 13.28
N GLY A 72 -6.29 -8.18 14.53
CA GLY A 72 -5.50 -8.52 15.72
C GLY A 72 -5.58 -7.47 16.84
N THR A 73 -5.37 -7.88 18.10
CA THR A 73 -5.32 -7.01 19.30
C THR A 73 -4.32 -7.57 20.32
N PRO A 74 -3.67 -6.75 21.18
CA PRO A 74 -3.67 -5.28 21.22
C PRO A 74 -2.58 -4.62 20.36
N ALA A 75 -1.52 -5.35 19.98
CA ALA A 75 -0.55 -4.95 18.94
C ALA A 75 -0.77 -5.84 17.72
N GLN A 76 -1.09 -5.25 16.58
CA GLN A 76 -1.29 -6.00 15.34
C GLN A 76 0.07 -6.44 14.84
N LYS A 77 0.33 -7.75 14.86
CA LYS A 77 1.57 -8.33 14.35
C LYS A 77 1.34 -8.81 12.92
N VAL A 78 2.15 -8.33 11.98
CA VAL A 78 2.09 -8.72 10.57
C VAL A 78 3.43 -9.34 10.20
N ALA A 79 3.43 -10.61 9.82
CA ALA A 79 4.62 -11.26 9.29
C ALA A 79 4.92 -10.73 7.87
N VAL A 80 6.18 -10.46 7.59
CA VAL A 80 6.68 -10.06 6.27
C VAL A 80 7.71 -11.08 5.84
N TYR A 81 7.34 -11.93 4.89
CA TYR A 81 8.25 -12.88 4.29
C TYR A 81 8.95 -12.25 3.08
N ALA A 82 10.27 -12.18 3.14
CA ALA A 82 11.12 -11.78 2.03
C ALA A 82 12.01 -12.98 1.64
N PRO A 83 11.89 -13.51 0.41
CA PRO A 83 12.78 -14.56 -0.06
C PRO A 83 14.25 -14.13 -0.02
N VAL A 84 15.16 -15.12 0.09
CA VAL A 84 16.60 -14.87 -0.03
C VAL A 84 16.89 -14.30 -1.42
N PRO A 85 17.52 -13.11 -1.52
CA PRO A 85 17.79 -12.48 -2.81
C PRO A 85 18.88 -13.23 -3.57
N ALA A 86 18.67 -13.48 -4.86
CA ALA A 86 19.55 -14.21 -5.76
C ALA A 86 20.46 -13.28 -6.60
N THR A 87 20.11 -12.00 -6.74
CA THR A 87 20.86 -11.02 -7.55
C THR A 87 21.18 -9.76 -6.75
N ALA A 88 22.12 -8.94 -7.25
CA ALA A 88 22.44 -7.65 -6.63
C ALA A 88 21.22 -6.71 -6.56
N THR A 89 20.38 -6.72 -7.59
CA THR A 89 19.12 -5.95 -7.61
C THR A 89 18.14 -6.45 -6.53
N GLU A 90 18.00 -7.76 -6.36
CA GLU A 90 17.15 -8.31 -5.30
C GLU A 90 17.73 -8.04 -3.90
N GLN A 91 19.05 -8.01 -3.76
CA GLN A 91 19.72 -7.66 -2.49
C GLN A 91 19.44 -6.21 -2.09
N ASP A 92 19.46 -5.30 -3.06
CA ASP A 92 19.08 -3.90 -2.88
C ASP A 92 17.59 -3.78 -2.47
N TYR A 93 16.69 -4.47 -3.17
CA TYR A 93 15.26 -4.49 -2.80
C TYR A 93 15.04 -5.05 -1.39
N ALA A 94 15.72 -6.15 -1.03
CA ALA A 94 15.67 -6.74 0.30
C ALA A 94 16.16 -5.75 1.39
N ALA A 95 17.19 -4.95 1.10
CA ALA A 95 17.66 -3.91 2.00
C ALA A 95 16.60 -2.81 2.19
N LYS A 96 15.99 -2.33 1.10
CA LYS A 96 14.92 -1.32 1.15
C LYS A 96 13.68 -1.82 1.89
N VAL A 97 13.35 -3.09 1.77
CA VAL A 97 12.29 -3.76 2.55
C VAL A 97 12.61 -3.72 4.04
N ARG A 98 13.82 -4.11 4.45
CA ARG A 98 14.22 -4.08 5.88
C ARG A 98 14.17 -2.66 6.44
N THR A 99 14.62 -1.68 5.69
CA THR A 99 14.53 -0.27 6.07
C THR A 99 13.06 0.17 6.23
N SER A 100 12.18 -0.18 5.30
CA SER A 100 10.75 0.18 5.36
C SER A 100 10.08 -0.43 6.59
N ILE A 101 10.35 -1.72 6.88
CA ILE A 101 9.85 -2.41 8.08
C ILE A 101 10.32 -1.69 9.34
N ALA A 102 11.60 -1.31 9.41
CA ALA A 102 12.15 -0.57 10.56
C ALA A 102 11.50 0.80 10.72
N GLN A 103 11.31 1.55 9.62
CA GLN A 103 10.63 2.85 9.63
C GLN A 103 9.17 2.72 10.10
N ILE A 104 8.42 1.76 9.56
CA ILE A 104 7.02 1.53 9.94
C ILE A 104 6.91 1.14 11.42
N ASN A 105 7.77 0.22 11.90
CA ASN A 105 7.80 -0.17 13.31
C ASN A 105 8.12 1.00 14.24
N ALA A 106 9.04 1.88 13.84
CA ALA A 106 9.35 3.07 14.61
C ALA A 106 8.15 4.04 14.63
N LYS A 107 7.59 4.37 13.47
CA LYS A 107 6.50 5.33 13.31
C LYS A 107 5.17 4.89 13.93
N LEU A 108 4.91 3.57 13.94
CA LEU A 108 3.67 2.98 14.45
C LEU A 108 3.86 2.21 15.76
N SER A 109 4.91 2.54 16.51
CA SER A 109 5.23 1.91 17.79
C SER A 109 4.01 1.82 18.72
N GLY A 110 3.77 0.62 19.26
CA GLY A 110 2.63 0.32 20.12
C GLY A 110 1.30 0.05 19.39
N SER A 111 1.21 0.28 18.08
CA SER A 111 0.00 0.05 17.28
C SER A 111 0.15 -1.09 16.26
N LEU A 112 1.32 -1.17 15.61
CA LEU A 112 1.65 -2.20 14.63
C LEU A 112 3.07 -2.72 14.88
N VAL A 113 3.27 -4.03 14.65
CA VAL A 113 4.60 -4.64 14.55
C VAL A 113 4.67 -5.44 13.26
N MET A 114 5.54 -5.03 12.36
CA MET A 114 5.95 -5.78 11.19
C MET A 114 7.15 -6.65 11.56
N GLU A 115 6.99 -7.97 11.46
CA GLU A 115 8.04 -8.94 11.77
C GLU A 115 8.58 -9.53 10.47
N ALA A 116 9.83 -9.21 10.14
CA ALA A 116 10.53 -9.87 9.05
C ALA A 116 10.78 -11.35 9.40
N THR A 117 10.53 -12.24 8.45
CA THR A 117 10.81 -13.67 8.59
C THR A 117 11.50 -14.23 7.35
N ASP A 118 12.48 -15.09 7.58
CA ASP A 118 13.16 -15.86 6.52
C ASP A 118 12.44 -17.18 6.21
N THR A 119 11.44 -17.55 7.02
CA THR A 119 10.61 -18.74 6.81
C THR A 119 9.25 -18.33 6.30
N LEU A 120 8.84 -18.90 5.16
CA LEU A 120 7.51 -18.71 4.62
C LEU A 120 6.46 -19.16 5.65
N PRO A 121 5.56 -18.28 6.12
CA PRO A 121 4.50 -18.66 7.02
C PRO A 121 3.60 -19.75 6.42
N ALA A 122 3.32 -20.80 7.19
CA ALA A 122 2.47 -21.92 6.77
C ALA A 122 0.97 -21.58 6.79
N SER A 123 0.58 -20.56 7.55
CA SER A 123 -0.79 -20.10 7.70
C SER A 123 -0.82 -18.67 8.24
N GLY A 124 -2.04 -18.13 8.37
CA GLY A 124 -2.26 -16.78 8.86
C GLY A 124 -2.13 -15.74 7.76
N ASN A 125 -2.26 -14.50 8.18
CA ASN A 125 -2.27 -13.33 7.31
C ASN A 125 -0.87 -12.72 7.29
N PHE A 126 -0.24 -12.69 6.11
CA PHE A 126 1.13 -12.20 5.97
C PHE A 126 1.35 -11.45 4.65
N ILE A 127 2.39 -10.62 4.63
CA ILE A 127 2.89 -9.94 3.44
C ILE A 127 4.02 -10.78 2.86
N ARG A 128 3.99 -11.00 1.54
CA ARG A 128 5.06 -11.64 0.79
C ARG A 128 5.72 -10.64 -0.16
N VAL A 129 7.01 -10.41 0.00
CA VAL A 129 7.79 -9.66 -0.98
C VAL A 129 8.09 -10.55 -2.17
N SER A 130 7.95 -10.01 -3.38
CA SER A 130 8.24 -10.70 -4.62
C SER A 130 9.05 -9.79 -5.54
N TYR A 131 10.28 -10.21 -5.86
CA TYR A 131 11.22 -9.40 -6.63
C TYR A 131 11.09 -9.66 -8.12
N GLY A 132 11.21 -8.62 -8.93
CA GLY A 132 11.14 -8.67 -10.40
C GLY A 132 9.73 -8.94 -10.94
N THR A 133 8.70 -8.86 -10.11
CA THR A 133 7.34 -9.28 -10.45
C THR A 133 6.30 -8.15 -10.43
N SER A 134 6.74 -6.89 -10.50
CA SER A 134 5.80 -5.79 -10.64
C SER A 134 5.06 -5.87 -11.97
N TYR A 135 3.75 -5.68 -11.92
CA TYR A 135 2.87 -5.83 -13.07
C TYR A 135 3.05 -4.70 -14.07
N VAL A 136 3.32 -5.05 -15.32
CA VAL A 136 3.30 -4.11 -16.45
C VAL A 136 2.15 -4.50 -17.38
N PRO A 137 1.19 -3.60 -17.68
CA PRO A 137 0.13 -3.87 -18.63
C PRO A 137 0.68 -4.29 -19.99
N VAL A 138 0.03 -5.27 -20.63
CA VAL A 138 0.42 -5.74 -21.96
C VAL A 138 0.41 -4.58 -22.94
N GLY A 139 1.52 -4.39 -23.65
CA GLY A 139 1.70 -3.30 -24.61
C GLY A 139 2.11 -1.95 -24.00
N SER A 140 2.21 -1.85 -22.67
CA SER A 140 2.74 -0.65 -22.03
C SER A 140 4.24 -0.51 -22.28
N THR A 141 4.67 0.72 -22.57
CA THR A 141 6.08 1.13 -22.60
C THR A 141 6.48 1.93 -21.36
N ASN A 142 5.53 2.24 -20.47
CA ASN A 142 5.76 3.04 -19.28
C ASN A 142 6.35 2.20 -18.13
N TYR A 143 7.51 1.56 -18.32
CA TYR A 143 8.09 0.69 -17.28
C TYR A 143 8.37 1.41 -15.97
N ALA A 144 8.74 2.69 -16.03
CA ALA A 144 8.96 3.51 -14.85
C ALA A 144 7.69 3.62 -14.00
N GLY A 145 6.53 3.91 -14.60
CA GLY A 145 5.24 3.95 -13.92
C GLY A 145 4.67 2.59 -13.49
N PHE A 146 5.45 1.52 -13.55
CA PHE A 146 5.06 0.18 -13.11
C PHE A 146 6.18 -0.51 -12.31
N CYS A 147 6.88 0.26 -11.47
CA CYS A 147 8.01 -0.26 -10.71
C CYS A 147 7.64 -1.13 -9.53
N ALA A 148 6.52 -0.83 -8.89
CA ALA A 148 6.06 -1.64 -7.78
C ALA A 148 4.53 -1.61 -7.73
N ASN A 149 3.96 -2.67 -7.16
CA ASN A 149 2.54 -2.72 -6.89
C ASN A 149 2.20 -3.74 -5.81
N VAL A 150 1.12 -3.49 -5.07
CA VAL A 150 0.49 -4.47 -4.19
C VAL A 150 -0.61 -5.23 -4.89
N ALA A 151 -0.62 -6.56 -4.77
CA ALA A 151 -1.61 -7.42 -5.40
C ALA A 151 -1.83 -8.75 -4.66
N THR A 152 -2.72 -9.56 -5.20
CA THR A 152 -3.00 -10.93 -4.74
C THR A 152 -2.01 -11.98 -5.28
N GLY A 153 -1.06 -11.58 -6.12
CA GLY A 153 -0.07 -12.46 -6.74
C GLY A 153 1.10 -11.74 -7.41
N PRO A 154 2.15 -12.47 -7.79
CA PRO A 154 3.24 -11.93 -8.61
C PRO A 154 2.79 -11.68 -10.05
N ASN A 155 3.27 -10.61 -10.67
CA ASN A 155 2.92 -10.19 -12.04
C ASN A 155 1.41 -9.93 -12.23
N VAL A 156 0.70 -9.60 -11.15
CA VAL A 156 -0.74 -9.30 -11.16
C VAL A 156 -0.94 -7.82 -10.81
N GLY A 157 -1.79 -7.12 -11.55
CA GLY A 157 -2.13 -5.72 -11.27
C GLY A 157 -3.28 -5.54 -10.27
N ASN A 158 -4.10 -6.57 -10.04
CA ASN A 158 -5.33 -6.45 -9.25
C ASN A 158 -5.01 -6.05 -7.79
N PRO A 159 -5.52 -4.89 -7.32
CA PRO A 159 -5.26 -4.43 -5.97
C PRO A 159 -5.95 -5.33 -4.94
N THR A 160 -5.33 -5.47 -3.78
CA THR A 160 -5.91 -6.16 -2.63
C THR A 160 -7.21 -5.49 -2.20
N GLN A 161 -8.21 -6.30 -1.85
CA GLN A 161 -9.53 -5.85 -1.43
C GLN A 161 -9.81 -6.29 0.02
N PRO A 162 -10.70 -5.60 0.73
CA PRO A 162 -11.19 -6.06 2.02
C PRO A 162 -12.06 -7.32 1.87
N ASP A 163 -12.08 -8.16 2.90
CA ASP A 163 -13.06 -9.25 3.04
C ASP A 163 -14.42 -8.74 3.61
N ASN A 164 -15.34 -9.67 3.84
CA ASN A 164 -16.68 -9.37 4.38
C ASN A 164 -16.69 -9.01 5.89
N GLN A 165 -15.53 -8.99 6.54
CA GLN A 165 -15.33 -8.64 7.96
C GLN A 165 -14.42 -7.40 8.12
N ASN A 166 -14.16 -6.67 7.03
CA ASN A 166 -13.19 -5.57 7.00
C ASN A 166 -11.75 -6.02 7.34
N GLY A 167 -11.42 -7.29 7.16
CA GLY A 167 -10.05 -7.78 7.09
C GLY A 167 -9.45 -7.53 5.70
N ILE A 168 -8.14 -7.67 5.60
CA ILE A 168 -7.47 -7.72 4.29
C ILE A 168 -7.75 -9.10 3.67
N GLY A 169 -8.46 -9.13 2.55
CA GLY A 169 -9.06 -10.35 1.97
C GLY A 169 -8.11 -11.23 1.15
N SER A 170 -6.80 -11.03 1.28
CA SER A 170 -5.78 -11.81 0.58
C SER A 170 -4.76 -12.34 1.57
N SER A 171 -4.41 -13.62 1.45
CA SER A 171 -3.30 -14.22 2.18
C SER A 171 -2.50 -15.16 1.27
N PRO A 172 -1.24 -14.82 0.91
CA PRO A 172 -0.55 -13.57 1.26
C PRO A 172 -0.99 -12.38 0.41
N VAL A 173 -0.75 -11.17 0.93
CA VAL A 173 -0.65 -9.95 0.11
C VAL A 173 0.75 -9.88 -0.48
N TYR A 174 0.85 -9.68 -1.79
CA TYR A 174 2.14 -9.53 -2.47
C TYR A 174 2.52 -8.05 -2.55
N VAL A 175 3.73 -7.73 -2.10
CA VAL A 175 4.44 -6.49 -2.45
C VAL A 175 5.39 -6.83 -3.59
N ASN A 176 5.03 -6.46 -4.82
CA ASN A 176 5.81 -6.74 -6.01
C ASN A 176 6.80 -5.61 -6.28
N LEU A 177 8.09 -5.91 -6.34
CA LEU A 177 9.15 -4.93 -6.48
C LEU A 177 9.97 -5.14 -7.75
N GLY A 178 9.96 -4.15 -8.63
CA GLY A 178 10.71 -4.10 -9.88
C GLY A 178 10.07 -4.90 -11.01
N ASN A 179 10.29 -4.44 -12.24
CA ASN A 179 9.90 -5.12 -13.48
C ASN A 179 11.11 -5.39 -14.41
N GLY A 180 12.33 -5.21 -13.89
CA GLY A 180 13.59 -5.34 -14.63
C GLY A 180 13.94 -4.16 -15.55
N ARG A 181 13.12 -3.11 -15.61
CA ARG A 181 13.29 -1.95 -16.49
C ARG A 181 13.09 -0.61 -15.79
N CYS A 182 13.21 -0.59 -14.48
CA CYS A 182 13.08 0.64 -13.71
C CYS A 182 13.83 0.55 -12.37
N ASP A 183 13.96 1.70 -11.70
CA ASP A 183 14.58 1.81 -10.39
C ASP A 183 13.51 1.87 -9.28
N VAL A 184 13.60 0.94 -8.33
CA VAL A 184 12.71 0.88 -7.18
C VAL A 184 13.35 1.66 -6.04
N THR A 185 12.85 2.86 -5.74
CA THR A 185 13.40 3.69 -4.67
C THR A 185 12.96 3.22 -3.28
N GLN A 186 13.64 3.69 -2.22
CA GLN A 186 13.24 3.42 -0.84
C GLN A 186 11.80 3.86 -0.56
N ASP A 187 11.41 5.05 -1.03
CA ASP A 187 10.08 5.60 -0.79
C ASP A 187 8.99 4.81 -1.52
N VAL A 188 9.29 4.26 -2.71
CA VAL A 188 8.37 3.35 -3.41
C VAL A 188 8.13 2.08 -2.57
N VAL A 189 9.16 1.48 -1.98
CA VAL A 189 8.97 0.30 -1.12
C VAL A 189 8.11 0.64 0.10
N THR A 190 8.38 1.77 0.78
CA THR A 190 7.59 2.24 1.93
C THR A 190 6.14 2.51 1.53
N HIS A 191 5.92 3.11 0.36
CA HIS A 191 4.60 3.37 -0.22
C HIS A 191 3.81 2.07 -0.44
N GLU A 192 4.42 1.06 -1.08
CA GLU A 192 3.75 -0.23 -1.28
C GLU A 192 3.40 -0.92 0.05
N PHE A 193 4.21 -0.76 1.09
CA PHE A 193 3.82 -1.23 2.41
C PHE A 193 2.57 -0.52 2.95
N GLY A 194 2.40 0.77 2.66
CA GLY A 194 1.14 1.49 2.93
C GLY A 194 -0.07 0.80 2.30
N HIS A 195 0.05 0.43 1.03
CA HIS A 195 -0.99 -0.34 0.33
C HIS A 195 -1.22 -1.71 0.97
N ALA A 196 -0.17 -2.44 1.30
CA ALA A 196 -0.25 -3.75 1.94
C ALA A 196 -0.80 -3.70 3.38
N LEU A 197 -0.84 -2.51 3.98
CA LEU A 197 -1.42 -2.22 5.29
C LEU A 197 -2.85 -1.65 5.22
N GLY A 198 -3.42 -1.54 4.01
CA GLY A 198 -4.84 -1.22 3.80
C GLY A 198 -5.14 0.17 3.26
N LEU A 199 -4.14 0.96 2.86
CA LEU A 199 -4.40 2.19 2.10
C LEU A 199 -4.71 1.82 0.64
N ALA A 200 -5.90 2.10 0.12
CA ALA A 200 -6.23 1.75 -1.26
C ALA A 200 -5.92 2.89 -2.24
N TYR A 201 -6.58 4.04 -2.08
CA TYR A 201 -6.38 5.18 -2.97
C TYR A 201 -5.27 6.11 -2.49
N HIS A 202 -4.57 6.70 -3.45
CA HIS A 202 -3.61 7.77 -3.21
C HIS A 202 -4.30 9.02 -2.66
N PHE A 203 -3.53 9.81 -1.91
CA PHE A 203 -3.92 11.12 -1.40
C PHE A 203 -2.68 12.01 -1.32
N ASP A 204 -2.85 13.31 -1.06
CA ASP A 204 -1.72 14.22 -0.92
C ASP A 204 -0.83 13.82 0.27
N GLY A 205 0.38 13.35 -0.05
CA GLY A 205 1.28 12.70 0.89
C GLY A 205 1.45 11.18 0.73
N PHE A 206 0.72 10.54 -0.19
CA PHE A 206 0.75 9.10 -0.47
C PHE A 206 0.54 8.82 -1.96
N GLY A 207 1.57 9.04 -2.77
CA GLY A 207 1.60 8.72 -4.22
C GLY A 207 0.80 9.69 -5.10
N GLY A 208 0.51 9.25 -6.32
CA GLY A 208 -0.10 10.09 -7.36
C GLY A 208 0.88 11.14 -7.91
N ASP A 209 0.44 12.38 -8.03
CA ASP A 209 1.28 13.52 -8.41
C ASP A 209 2.12 14.07 -7.24
N GLY A 210 1.93 13.54 -6.04
CA GLY A 210 2.62 13.95 -4.81
C GLY A 210 3.74 12.98 -4.38
N PRO A 211 4.37 13.22 -3.22
CA PRO A 211 5.42 12.33 -2.71
C PRO A 211 4.89 10.93 -2.43
N ALA A 212 5.72 9.91 -2.66
CA ALA A 212 5.37 8.51 -2.39
C ALA A 212 5.01 8.27 -0.90
N SER A 213 5.68 8.99 0.01
CA SER A 213 5.31 9.04 1.43
C SER A 213 5.72 10.38 2.07
N SER A 214 4.82 11.03 2.80
CA SER A 214 5.08 12.25 3.58
C SER A 214 4.73 12.09 5.07
N THR A 215 4.82 13.16 5.87
CA THR A 215 4.30 13.17 7.25
C THR A 215 2.83 12.75 7.33
N ALA A 216 2.00 13.15 6.36
CA ALA A 216 0.58 12.81 6.32
C ALA A 216 0.36 11.29 6.15
N PHE A 217 1.18 10.62 5.34
CA PHE A 217 1.16 9.16 5.17
C PHE A 217 1.31 8.43 6.51
N TRP A 218 2.29 8.86 7.31
CA TRP A 218 2.55 8.24 8.61
C TRP A 218 1.40 8.46 9.59
N ASP A 219 0.82 9.66 9.64
CA ASP A 219 -0.32 9.98 10.50
C ASP A 219 -1.60 9.23 10.09
N VAL A 220 -1.80 9.01 8.78
CA VAL A 220 -2.91 8.19 8.26
C VAL A 220 -2.75 6.74 8.69
N LEU A 221 -1.56 6.15 8.57
CA LEU A 221 -1.31 4.79 9.07
C LEU A 221 -1.44 4.71 10.60
N ALA A 222 -0.91 5.68 11.35
CA ALA A 222 -1.06 5.74 12.80
C ALA A 222 -2.54 5.82 13.21
N THR A 223 -3.34 6.60 12.48
CA THR A 223 -4.78 6.70 12.70
C THR A 223 -5.48 5.37 12.38
N LEU A 224 -5.17 4.75 11.23
CA LEU A 224 -5.76 3.47 10.84
C LEU A 224 -5.49 2.36 11.88
N TYR A 225 -4.24 2.22 12.31
CA TYR A 225 -3.82 1.16 13.23
C TYR A 225 -4.08 1.48 14.71
N GLY A 226 -4.18 2.75 15.08
CA GLY A 226 -4.52 3.21 16.42
C GLY A 226 -6.02 3.20 16.74
N ASN A 227 -6.88 2.90 15.75
CA ASN A 227 -8.31 2.68 15.93
C ASN A 227 -8.66 1.19 15.80
N PRO A 228 -9.73 0.70 16.47
CA PRO A 228 -10.28 -0.62 16.20
C PRO A 228 -10.57 -0.87 14.71
N GLN A 229 -10.55 -2.14 14.30
CA GLN A 229 -11.01 -2.53 12.97
C GLN A 229 -12.50 -2.22 12.86
N SER A 230 -12.98 -1.89 11.66
CA SER A 230 -14.36 -1.48 11.42
C SER A 230 -14.79 -0.18 12.12
N THR A 231 -13.84 0.66 12.56
CA THR A 231 -14.19 2.01 13.03
C THR A 231 -14.74 2.82 11.87
N VAL A 232 -15.97 3.32 12.02
CA VAL A 232 -16.62 4.19 11.03
C VAL A 232 -16.02 5.59 11.04
N ALA A 233 -16.11 6.31 9.91
CA ALA A 233 -15.46 7.60 9.72
C ALA A 233 -15.80 8.63 10.82
N SER A 234 -17.06 8.69 11.28
CA SER A 234 -17.49 9.61 12.34
C SER A 234 -16.86 9.33 13.71
N ASN A 235 -16.30 8.15 13.90
CA ASN A 235 -15.75 7.67 15.18
C ASN A 235 -14.22 7.54 15.14
N LEU A 236 -13.57 7.99 14.06
CA LEU A 236 -12.11 7.95 13.94
C LEU A 236 -11.49 8.92 14.95
N ALA A 237 -10.67 8.38 15.86
CA ALA A 237 -9.77 9.18 16.68
C ALA A 237 -8.45 9.37 15.92
N VAL A 238 -8.17 10.58 15.44
CA VAL A 238 -6.92 10.88 14.74
C VAL A 238 -5.72 10.63 15.66
N LYS A 239 -4.67 10.01 15.10
CA LYS A 239 -3.40 9.74 15.76
C LYS A 239 -2.26 10.32 14.94
N ARG A 240 -1.17 10.66 15.64
CA ARG A 240 0.08 11.11 15.04
C ARG A 240 1.11 10.00 15.13
N ALA A 241 1.89 9.84 14.07
CA ALA A 241 3.00 8.91 14.08
C ALA A 241 4.07 9.35 15.10
N ALA A 242 4.85 8.38 15.59
CA ALA A 242 6.00 8.69 16.42
C ALA A 242 7.00 9.59 15.65
N LYS A 243 7.72 10.43 16.40
CA LYS A 243 8.77 11.28 15.83
C LYS A 243 9.95 10.42 15.37
#